data_AF-A0A6G3WP31-F1
#
_entry.id   AF-A0A6G3WP31-F1
#
_cell.length_a   1.000
_cell.length_b   1.000
_cell.length_c   1.000
_cell.angle_alpha   90.00
_cell.angle_beta   90.00
_cell.angle_gamma   90.00
#
_symmetry.space_group_name_H-M   'P 1'
#
loop_
_entity.id
_entity.type
_entity.pdbx_description
1 polymer ?
#
loop_
_entity_poly.entity_id
_entity_poly.type
_entity_poly.pdbx_seq_one_letter_code
_entity_poly.pdbx_strand_id
1 'polypeptide(L)' 'MLHGPVVRRRKLGEELRSLRHASGLTSRDAARLLGWHQSKVSRIETGASGVTPADVSRLLDVYAVRD' A
#
# COMPACT_ATOMS: atom_id res chain seq x y z
N MET A 1 21.05 -13.31 -8.03
CA MET A 1 20.49 -12.14 -7.33
C MET A 1 19.09 -11.87 -7.88
N LEU A 2 18.03 -12.28 -7.19
CA LEU A 2 16.65 -12.13 -7.68
C LEU A 2 16.13 -10.70 -7.44
N HIS A 3 16.59 -9.72 -8.22
CA HIS A 3 16.04 -8.35 -8.22
C HIS A 3 14.88 -8.21 -9.22
N GLY A 4 14.01 -9.22 -9.24
CA GLY A 4 12.85 -9.29 -10.12
C GLY A 4 11.75 -8.30 -9.72
N PRO A 5 10.90 -7.85 -10.65
CA PRO A 5 9.80 -6.92 -10.39
C PRO A 5 8.88 -7.35 -9.23
N VAL A 6 8.71 -8.65 -9.01
CA VAL A 6 7.89 -9.23 -7.93
C VAL A 6 8.48 -8.91 -6.55
N VAL A 7 9.81 -9.05 -6.39
CA VAL A 7 10.50 -8.82 -5.12
C VAL A 7 10.40 -7.34 -4.73
N ARG A 8 10.57 -6.42 -5.69
CA ARG A 8 10.42 -4.99 -5.46
C ARG A 8 9.00 -4.61 -5.05
N ARG A 9 7.98 -5.18 -5.70
CA ARG A 9 6.58 -4.95 -5.34
C ARG A 9 6.24 -5.46 -3.94
N ARG A 10 6.75 -6.63 -3.55
CA ARG A 10 6.55 -7.15 -2.19
C ARG A 10 7.17 -6.23 -1.14
N LYS A 11 8.42 -5.81 -1.35
CA LYS A 11 9.08 -4.89 -0.41
C LYS A 11 8.32 -3.56 -0.27
N LEU A 12 7.88 -2.98 -1.38
CA LEU A 12 7.04 -1.79 -1.35
C LEU A 12 5.72 -2.03 -0.61
N GLY A 13 5.04 -3.15 -0.88
CA GLY A 13 3.80 -3.52 -0.22
C GLY A 13 3.97 -3.68 1.30
N GLU A 14 5.07 -4.30 1.73
CA GLU A 14 5.42 -4.48 3.14
C GLU A 14 5.65 -3.14 3.85
N GLU A 15 6.34 -2.19 3.22
CA GLU A 15 6.51 -0.84 3.78
C GLU A 15 5.18 -0.09 3.86
N LEU A 16 4.37 -0.09 2.80
CA LEU A 16 3.04 0.52 2.83
C LEU A 16 2.16 -0.08 3.92
N ARG A 17 2.24 -1.41 4.12
CA ARG A 17 1.52 -2.11 5.19
C ARG A 17 2.01 -1.68 6.57
N SER A 18 3.32 -1.51 6.74
CA SER A 18 3.92 -1.03 7.98
C SER A 18 3.45 0.39 8.31
N LEU A 19 3.47 1.30 7.33
CA LEU A 19 2.99 2.68 7.47
C LEU A 19 1.50 2.73 7.83
N ARG A 20 0.66 1.91 7.21
CA ARG A 20 -0.77 1.81 7.57
C ARG A 20 -0.96 1.40 9.03
N HIS A 21 -0.18 0.42 9.50
CA HIS A 21 -0.28 -0.03 10.88
C HIS A 21 0.21 1.05 11.85
N ALA A 22 1.29 1.77 11.50
CA ALA A 22 1.77 2.91 12.27
C ALA A 22 0.74 4.05 12.33
N SER A 23 -0.07 4.24 11.29
CA SER A 23 -1.16 5.20 11.27
C SER A 23 -2.44 4.70 11.98
N GLY A 24 -2.42 3.50 12.57
CA GLY A 24 -3.55 2.91 13.30
C GLY A 24 -4.74 2.49 12.43
N LEU A 25 -4.58 2.42 11.11
CA LEU A 25 -5.67 2.10 10.18
C LEU A 25 -5.71 0.61 9.86
N THR A 26 -6.92 0.05 9.72
CA THR A 26 -7.07 -1.27 9.07
C THR A 26 -7.06 -1.12 7.55
N SER A 27 -6.78 -2.20 6.80
CA SER A 27 -6.89 -2.15 5.33
C SER A 27 -8.31 -1.79 4.86
N ARG A 28 -9.34 -2.06 5.67
CA ARG A 28 -10.73 -1.66 5.40
C ARG A 28 -10.92 -0.15 5.56
N ASP A 29 -10.31 0.44 6.59
CA ASP A 29 -10.40 1.89 6.82
C ASP A 29 -9.65 2.66 5.74
N ALA A 30 -8.44 2.24 5.40
CA ALA A 30 -7.68 2.79 4.28
C ALA A 30 -8.48 2.72 2.97
N ALA A 31 -9.09 1.57 2.67
CA ALA A 31 -9.92 1.40 1.49
C ALA A 31 -11.15 2.33 1.50
N ARG A 32 -11.81 2.49 2.66
CA ARG A 32 -12.94 3.41 2.80
C ARG A 32 -12.53 4.87 2.55
N LEU A 33 -11.41 5.31 3.13
CA LEU A 33 -10.89 6.67 2.97
C LEU A 33 -10.49 6.97 1.51
N LEU A 34 -10.02 5.96 0.79
CA LEU A 34 -9.62 6.05 -0.61
C LEU A 34 -10.77 5.84 -1.62
N GLY A 35 -11.95 5.45 -1.17
CA GLY A 35 -13.04 5.02 -2.04
C GLY A 35 -12.71 3.75 -2.86
N TRP A 36 -11.87 2.86 -2.32
CA TRP A 36 -11.44 1.63 -2.97
C TRP A 36 -12.09 0.39 -2.36
N HIS A 37 -12.07 -0.71 -3.11
CA HIS A 37 -12.32 -2.03 -2.51
C HIS A 37 -11.15 -2.44 -1.60
N GLN A 38 -11.44 -3.03 -0.43
CA GLN A 38 -10.44 -3.56 0.50
C GLN A 38 -9.43 -4.50 -0.18
N SER A 39 -9.89 -5.30 -1.14
CA SER A 39 -9.05 -6.22 -1.91
C SER A 39 -7.98 -5.52 -2.74
N LYS A 40 -8.20 -4.27 -3.19
CA LYS A 40 -7.18 -3.47 -3.88
C LYS A 40 -6.04 -3.12 -2.91
N VAL A 41 -6.36 -2.61 -1.72
CA VAL A 41 -5.37 -2.26 -0.69
C VAL A 41 -4.55 -3.50 -0.30
N SER A 42 -5.22 -4.63 -0.05
CA SER A 42 -4.56 -5.89 0.30
C SER A 42 -3.60 -6.40 -0.79
N ARG A 43 -4.01 -6.34 -2.07
CA ARG A 43 -3.14 -6.78 -3.18
C ARG A 43 -1.92 -5.89 -3.37
N ILE A 44 -2.05 -4.59 -3.13
CA ILE A 44 -0.92 -3.66 -3.15
C ILE A 44 0.04 -3.98 -1.99
N GLU A 45 -0.47 -4.10 -0.77
CA GLU A 45 0.31 -4.38 0.45
C GLU A 45 0.99 -5.76 0.44
N THR A 46 0.50 -6.71 -0.35
CA THR A 46 1.10 -8.04 -0.53
C THR A 46 1.96 -8.16 -1.78
N GLY A 47 2.07 -7.08 -2.58
CA GLY A 47 2.78 -7.08 -3.86
C GLY A 47 2.15 -7.98 -4.94
N ALA A 48 0.91 -8.43 -4.74
CA ALA A 48 0.17 -9.31 -5.62
C ALA A 48 -0.33 -8.60 -6.89
N SER A 49 -0.49 -7.27 -6.86
CA SER A 49 -0.77 -6.45 -8.03
C SER A 49 0.30 -5.39 -8.25
N GLY A 50 0.41 -4.89 -9.50
CA GLY A 50 1.08 -3.63 -9.77
C GLY A 50 0.40 -2.48 -9.02
N VAL A 51 1.17 -1.43 -8.77
CA VAL A 51 0.70 -0.19 -8.14
C VAL A 51 1.27 0.99 -8.93
N THR A 52 0.47 2.02 -9.16
CA THR A 52 0.93 3.23 -9.84
C THR A 52 1.51 4.22 -8.82
N PRO A 53 2.38 5.16 -9.22
CA PRO A 53 2.84 6.22 -8.32
C PRO A 53 1.69 7.04 -7.71
N ALA A 54 0.61 7.26 -8.47
CA ALA A 54 -0.59 7.94 -7.97
C ALA A 54 -1.34 7.14 -6.89
N ASP A 55 -1.39 5.80 -7.01
CA ASP A 55 -1.95 4.95 -5.96
C ASP A 55 -1.08 5.00 -4.69
N VAL A 56 0.26 4.98 -4.85
CA VAL A 56 1.20 5.09 -3.72
C VAL A 56 1.03 6.42 -3.00
N SER A 57 1.00 7.54 -3.73
CA SER A 57 0.81 8.88 -3.14
C SER A 57 -0.46 8.94 -2.29
N ARG A 58 -1.59 8.45 -2.82
CA ARG A 58 -2.86 8.45 -2.08
C ARG A 58 -2.82 7.59 -0.81
N LEU A 59 -2.12 6.44 -0.86
CA LEU A 59 -1.92 5.61 0.33
C LEU A 59 -1.10 6.35 1.38
N LEU A 60 -0.02 7.02 0.97
CA LEU A 60 0.82 7.82 1.87
C LEU A 60 0.04 8.98 2.50
N ASP A 61 -0.79 9.67 1.72
CA ASP A 61 -1.67 10.73 2.21
C ASP A 61 -2.62 10.22 3.31
N VAL A 62 -3.26 9.08 3.08
CA VAL A 62 -4.17 8.44 4.04
C VAL A 62 -3.43 7.92 5.27
N TYR A 63 -2.17 7.50 5.12
CA TYR A 63 -1.32 7.08 6.22
C TYR A 63 -0.65 8.26 6.94
N ALA A 64 -1.00 9.49 6.56
CA ALA A 64 -0.45 10.74 7.09
C ALA A 64 1.07 10.85 6.98
N VAL A 65 1.66 10.18 5.99
CA VAL A 65 3.08 10.30 5.65
C VAL A 65 3.24 11.49 4.73
N ARG A 66 4.06 12.45 5.14
CA ARG A 66 4.38 13.66 4.39
C ARG A 66 5.89 13.67 4.10
N ASP A 67 6.27 14.23 2.95
CA ASP A 67 7.67 14.51 2.61
C ASP A 67 8.32 15.51 3.59
#